data_AF-A0A1I2T7D9-F1
#
_entry.id   AF-A0A1I2T7D9-F1
#
_cell.length_a   1.000
_cell.length_b   1.000
_cell.length_c   1.000
_cell.angle_alpha   90.00
_cell.angle_beta   90.00
_cell.angle_gamma   90.00
#
_symmetry.space_group_name_H-M   'P 1'
#
loop_
_entity.id
_entity.type
_entity.pdbx_description
1 polymer ?
#
loop_
_entity_poly.entity_id
_entity_poly.type
_entity_poly.pdbx_seq_one_letter_code
_entity_poly.pdbx_strand_id
1 'polypeptide(L)'
;MTQPILTVNRMRAWRTQLDGALITPSLETARVAGLQGADGAPWYLPVYAGVTRGGAGAEAFESALAPDGTLTLFLVAAPPTNVVGTPNFAGTEFGLVLDASGGSTALPLEASPQGGSLWCLRKTLSGPELARIRDALFDTIPNVAVQITQKVQLAVLQTESFVRQSWDNDVIKSGIIREFGGIPYGTVESLLNSIKEEPEFERQYMVLDVTFRWTVPVPPLPGYVRWQVDWNGRAYNYYQDNIDRARVFFLPDGFVLNEKRDGDGKGEGDAVSLLRFSPPEEGGAVEATETTFRFHGRPDVTWERIEAAKQALRDKLGLEPGMVSIQDAHGVTARFILDLPNARATASEPVTQGDASIDFGKGLRNEVRLNFAQFRALWAAIFSTAPENPLFLGRVEVSLLDGKYTERLDFTGRLSGNKEAGFLDAILDEGTNRTYATELTLKTRKEVFAGPPQIVEIAVIFQDRTVTFEADEPRFEKKISIAQSLRDIVLGRQPSDSYPYILRVTRADGSSLCCARTAPSVPPTLWLLATQIAECKDPCA
;
A
#
# COMPACT_ATOMS: atom_id res chain seq x y z
N MET A 1 -25.89 -30.57 11.52
CA MET A 1 -25.53 -31.18 12.82
C MET A 1 -25.19 -32.63 12.56
N THR A 2 -23.97 -33.07 12.88
CA THR A 2 -23.62 -34.50 12.84
C THR A 2 -24.24 -35.21 14.05
N GLN A 3 -24.41 -36.53 13.98
CA GLN A 3 -24.87 -37.30 15.15
C GLN A 3 -23.87 -37.10 16.31
N PRO A 4 -24.35 -36.87 17.54
CA PRO A 4 -23.46 -36.68 18.68
C PRO A 4 -22.70 -37.97 18.99
N ILE A 5 -21.48 -37.80 19.49
CA ILE A 5 -20.71 -38.92 20.03
C ILE A 5 -21.13 -39.08 21.49
N LEU A 6 -21.51 -40.30 21.84
CA LEU A 6 -22.04 -40.66 23.15
C LEU A 6 -21.10 -41.66 23.83
N THR A 7 -20.90 -41.50 25.14
CA THR A 7 -20.29 -42.51 26.00
C THR A 7 -21.02 -42.56 27.32
N VAL A 8 -21.23 -43.76 27.87
CA VAL A 8 -21.86 -43.93 29.19
C VAL A 8 -20.82 -43.68 30.27
N ASN A 9 -21.02 -42.65 31.08
CA ASN A 9 -20.14 -42.30 32.20
C ASN A 9 -20.53 -43.06 33.46
N ARG A 10 -21.82 -43.01 33.83
CA ARG A 10 -22.37 -43.63 35.04
C ARG A 10 -23.76 -44.18 34.75
N MET A 11 -24.01 -45.43 35.12
CA MET A 11 -25.28 -46.09 34.88
C MET A 11 -26.33 -45.79 35.96
N ARG A 12 -25.92 -45.66 37.21
CA ARG A 12 -26.82 -45.38 38.34
C ARG A 12 -26.40 -44.12 39.06
N ALA A 13 -27.23 -43.09 38.98
CA ALA A 13 -27.06 -41.86 39.73
C ALA A 13 -28.40 -41.41 40.30
N TRP A 14 -28.41 -41.02 41.57
CA TRP A 14 -29.52 -40.27 42.15
C TRP A 14 -29.43 -38.80 41.70
N ARG A 15 -30.56 -38.08 41.75
CA ARG A 15 -30.60 -36.65 41.42
C ARG A 15 -29.58 -35.82 42.22
N THR A 16 -29.32 -36.21 43.47
CA THR A 16 -28.33 -35.58 44.38
C THR A 16 -26.88 -35.91 44.04
N GLN A 17 -26.63 -36.84 43.13
CA GLN A 17 -25.30 -37.34 42.73
C GLN A 17 -24.94 -36.99 41.29
N LEU A 18 -25.64 -36.02 40.68
CA LEU A 18 -25.43 -35.68 39.28
C LEU A 18 -24.16 -34.85 39.02
N ASP A 19 -23.48 -34.36 40.06
CA ASP A 19 -22.16 -33.70 39.98
C ASP A 19 -22.03 -32.58 38.90
N GLY A 20 -23.16 -31.95 38.52
CA GLY A 20 -23.22 -30.91 37.47
C GLY A 20 -23.79 -31.38 36.12
N ALA A 21 -24.12 -32.67 35.95
CA ALA A 21 -24.82 -33.18 34.78
C ALA A 21 -26.21 -32.56 34.64
N LEU A 22 -26.57 -32.19 33.42
CA LEU A 22 -27.84 -31.57 33.10
C LEU A 22 -28.89 -32.64 32.78
N ILE A 23 -30.04 -32.56 33.41
CA ILE A 23 -31.17 -33.44 33.17
C ILE A 23 -31.80 -33.06 31.84
N THR A 24 -31.92 -34.03 30.94
CA THR A 24 -32.70 -33.86 29.71
C THR A 24 -34.08 -34.49 29.87
N PRO A 25 -35.17 -33.73 29.63
CA PRO A 25 -36.53 -34.28 29.60
C PRO A 25 -36.81 -35.01 28.27
N SER A 26 -35.93 -34.83 27.27
CA SER A 26 -36.04 -35.50 25.98
C SER A 26 -35.50 -36.93 26.09
N LEU A 27 -36.24 -37.86 25.47
CA LEU A 27 -35.75 -39.22 25.26
C LEU A 27 -34.77 -39.29 24.08
N GLU A 28 -34.67 -38.23 23.27
CA GLU A 28 -33.73 -38.12 22.16
C GLU A 28 -32.44 -37.41 22.60
N THR A 29 -31.37 -38.18 22.79
CA THR A 29 -30.02 -37.66 23.10
C THR A 29 -29.38 -36.93 21.90
N ALA A 30 -29.94 -37.11 20.70
CA ALA A 30 -29.51 -36.43 19.48
C ALA A 30 -30.07 -35.01 19.32
N ARG A 31 -31.16 -34.67 20.02
CA ARG A 31 -31.84 -33.36 19.93
C ARG A 31 -32.27 -32.92 21.32
N VAL A 32 -31.38 -32.20 21.98
CA VAL A 32 -31.59 -31.74 23.34
C VAL A 32 -32.16 -30.33 23.30
N ALA A 33 -33.47 -30.21 23.56
CA ALA A 33 -34.16 -28.93 23.68
C ALA A 33 -34.65 -28.76 25.12
N GLY A 34 -34.17 -27.72 25.82
CA GLY A 34 -34.46 -27.50 27.23
C GLY A 34 -33.77 -28.51 28.15
N LEU A 35 -33.01 -28.02 29.10
CA LEU A 35 -32.29 -28.81 30.09
C LEU A 35 -32.67 -28.34 31.49
N GLN A 36 -32.44 -29.18 32.49
CA GLN A 36 -32.67 -28.84 33.88
C GLN A 36 -31.43 -29.15 34.73
N GLY A 37 -31.13 -28.27 35.68
CA GLY A 37 -30.15 -28.54 36.72
C GLY A 37 -30.70 -29.58 37.71
N ALA A 38 -29.83 -30.12 38.57
CA ALA A 38 -30.26 -30.98 39.67
C ALA A 38 -31.23 -30.27 40.62
N ASP A 39 -31.16 -28.94 40.73
CA ASP A 39 -32.08 -28.06 41.47
C ASP A 39 -33.39 -27.75 40.73
N GLY A 40 -33.52 -28.15 39.45
CA GLY A 40 -34.66 -27.85 38.59
C GLY A 40 -34.58 -26.52 37.85
N ALA A 41 -33.48 -25.77 37.96
CA ALA A 41 -33.28 -24.55 37.18
C ALA A 41 -33.23 -24.86 35.68
N PRO A 42 -33.86 -24.05 34.80
CA PRO A 42 -33.85 -24.28 33.37
C PRO A 42 -32.52 -23.86 32.72
N TRP A 43 -31.97 -24.73 31.87
CA TRP A 43 -30.75 -24.55 31.11
C TRP A 43 -30.97 -24.83 29.63
N TYR A 44 -30.05 -24.39 28.78
CA TYR A 44 -30.03 -24.77 27.37
C TYR A 44 -28.61 -24.84 26.81
N LEU A 45 -28.45 -25.60 25.72
CA LEU A 45 -27.24 -25.58 24.90
C LEU A 45 -27.39 -24.48 23.84
N PRO A 46 -26.49 -23.49 23.78
CA PRO A 46 -26.60 -22.40 22.82
C PRO A 46 -26.44 -22.86 21.37
N VAL A 47 -27.18 -22.21 20.47
CA VAL A 47 -26.98 -22.30 19.02
C VAL A 47 -26.12 -21.13 18.58
N TYR A 48 -25.09 -21.41 17.78
CA TYR A 48 -24.16 -20.39 17.30
C TYR A 48 -24.46 -19.99 15.86
N ALA A 49 -24.37 -18.70 15.58
CA ALA A 49 -24.49 -18.13 14.24
C ALA A 49 -23.41 -17.06 14.02
N GLY A 50 -23.03 -16.84 12.76
CA GLY A 50 -22.13 -15.74 12.39
C GLY A 50 -22.81 -14.39 12.61
N VAL A 51 -22.05 -13.36 12.98
CA VAL A 51 -22.58 -11.99 13.07
C VAL A 51 -22.75 -11.44 11.64
N THR A 52 -23.99 -11.19 11.23
CA THR A 52 -24.27 -10.40 10.02
C THR A 52 -24.27 -8.92 10.37
N ARG A 53 -23.61 -8.07 9.56
CA ARG A 53 -23.70 -6.61 9.68
C ARG A 53 -25.18 -6.19 9.70
N GLY A 54 -25.67 -5.77 10.86
CA GLY A 54 -26.98 -5.15 10.99
C GLY A 54 -26.94 -3.77 10.36
N GLY A 55 -27.88 -3.47 9.47
CA GLY A 55 -28.03 -2.14 8.89
C GLY A 55 -28.29 -1.07 9.97
N ALA A 56 -27.75 0.13 9.72
CA ALA A 56 -27.94 1.38 10.46
C ALA A 56 -27.54 1.35 11.96
N GLY A 57 -26.25 1.55 12.22
CA GLY A 57 -25.80 2.30 13.41
C GLY A 57 -25.51 1.53 14.71
N ALA A 58 -25.50 0.20 14.72
CA ALA A 58 -24.96 -0.59 15.85
C ALA A 58 -23.52 -1.02 15.58
N GLU A 59 -22.68 -1.10 16.61
CA GLU A 59 -21.25 -1.48 16.53
C GLU A 59 -21.05 -2.67 15.58
N ALA A 60 -20.42 -2.41 14.43
CA ALA A 60 -20.16 -3.43 13.43
C ALA A 60 -19.00 -4.29 13.91
N PHE A 61 -19.31 -5.43 14.53
CA PHE A 61 -18.31 -6.47 14.79
C PHE A 61 -17.87 -7.05 13.45
N GLU A 62 -16.69 -6.63 13.00
CA GLU A 62 -16.14 -7.01 11.70
C GLU A 62 -15.10 -8.12 11.87
N SER A 63 -15.34 -9.25 11.20
CA SER A 63 -14.34 -10.29 11.11
C SER A 63 -13.20 -9.80 10.22
N ALA A 64 -11.96 -10.04 10.62
CA ALA A 64 -10.78 -9.52 9.92
C ALA A 64 -9.57 -10.41 10.13
N LEU A 65 -8.61 -10.33 9.21
CA LEU A 65 -7.27 -10.88 9.35
C LEU A 65 -6.29 -9.71 9.35
N ALA A 66 -5.65 -9.45 10.48
CA ALA A 66 -4.70 -8.35 10.63
C ALA A 66 -3.34 -8.67 9.96
N PRO A 67 -2.52 -7.64 9.64
CA PRO A 67 -1.22 -7.84 8.97
C PRO A 67 -0.24 -8.72 9.75
N ASP A 68 -0.35 -8.75 11.08
CA ASP A 68 0.44 -9.61 11.98
C ASP A 68 0.00 -11.09 11.95
N GLY A 69 -1.02 -11.43 11.16
CA GLY A 69 -1.60 -12.76 11.06
C GLY A 69 -2.70 -13.05 12.08
N THR A 70 -3.11 -12.07 12.89
CA THR A 70 -4.19 -12.23 13.87
C THR A 70 -5.55 -12.26 13.18
N LEU A 71 -6.16 -13.45 13.11
CA LEU A 71 -7.54 -13.66 12.69
C LEU A 71 -8.47 -13.33 13.85
N THR A 72 -9.47 -12.50 13.61
CA THR A 72 -10.58 -12.21 14.54
C THR A 72 -11.90 -12.55 13.86
N LEU A 73 -12.70 -13.41 14.49
CA LEU A 73 -14.04 -13.79 14.05
C LEU A 73 -15.05 -13.52 15.16
N PHE A 74 -16.30 -13.27 14.80
CA PHE A 74 -17.38 -13.06 15.75
C PHE A 74 -18.54 -14.03 15.55
N LEU A 75 -19.05 -14.56 16.66
CA LEU A 75 -20.24 -15.42 16.71
C LEU A 75 -21.26 -14.88 17.72
N VAL A 76 -22.55 -15.08 17.42
CA VAL A 76 -23.63 -14.92 18.38
C VAL A 76 -24.05 -16.29 18.90
N ALA A 77 -24.17 -16.43 20.21
CA ALA A 77 -24.74 -17.58 20.90
C ALA A 77 -26.18 -17.26 21.34
N ALA A 78 -27.17 -17.92 20.73
CA ALA A 78 -28.59 -17.69 20.99
C ALA A 78 -29.24 -18.93 21.62
N PRO A 79 -30.35 -18.77 22.38
CA PRO A 79 -31.17 -19.91 22.78
C PRO A 79 -31.74 -20.62 21.54
N PRO A 80 -31.87 -21.96 21.57
CA PRO A 80 -32.68 -22.69 20.59
C PRO A 80 -34.11 -22.13 20.56
N THR A 81 -34.77 -22.26 19.42
CA THR A 81 -36.15 -21.76 19.23
C THR A 81 -37.08 -22.27 20.32
N ASN A 82 -37.83 -21.35 20.95
CA ASN A 82 -38.80 -21.63 22.02
C ASN A 82 -38.20 -22.24 23.31
N VAL A 83 -36.90 -22.12 23.55
CA VAL A 83 -36.27 -22.55 24.81
C VAL A 83 -35.95 -21.35 25.69
N VAL A 84 -36.35 -21.43 26.97
CA VAL A 84 -36.04 -20.43 28.01
C VAL A 84 -35.13 -21.09 29.04
N GLY A 85 -34.14 -20.34 29.54
CA GLY A 85 -33.25 -20.82 30.59
C GLY A 85 -31.93 -20.06 30.59
N THR A 86 -30.94 -20.61 31.30
CA THR A 86 -29.56 -20.11 31.30
C THR A 86 -28.72 -20.86 30.25
N PRO A 87 -27.90 -20.18 29.44
CA PRO A 87 -27.00 -20.87 28.52
C PRO A 87 -25.94 -21.67 29.29
N ASN A 88 -25.72 -22.92 28.91
CA ASN A 88 -24.57 -23.69 29.35
C ASN A 88 -23.45 -23.58 28.30
N PHE A 89 -22.36 -22.87 28.64
CA PHE A 89 -21.17 -22.75 27.80
C PHE A 89 -20.05 -23.72 28.19
N ALA A 90 -20.19 -24.46 29.29
CA ALA A 90 -19.17 -25.38 29.77
C ALA A 90 -18.82 -26.43 28.71
N GLY A 91 -17.53 -26.76 28.59
CA GLY A 91 -17.05 -27.75 27.63
C GLY A 91 -17.16 -27.34 26.17
N THR A 92 -17.39 -26.05 25.87
CA THR A 92 -17.42 -25.52 24.49
C THR A 92 -16.02 -25.17 24.03
N GLU A 93 -15.62 -25.73 22.90
CA GLU A 93 -14.35 -25.49 22.21
C GLU A 93 -14.65 -25.00 20.78
N PHE A 94 -13.85 -24.04 20.31
CA PHE A 94 -13.97 -23.47 18.96
C PHE A 94 -12.71 -23.81 18.17
N GLY A 95 -12.90 -24.23 16.93
CA GLY A 95 -11.80 -24.50 16.02
C GLY A 95 -12.11 -24.02 14.61
N LEU A 96 -11.10 -23.53 13.90
CA LEU A 96 -11.19 -23.19 12.49
C LEU A 96 -10.92 -24.44 11.65
N VAL A 97 -11.81 -24.76 10.73
CA VAL A 97 -11.64 -25.88 9.79
C VAL A 97 -11.58 -25.37 8.36
N LEU A 98 -10.64 -25.91 7.60
CA LEU A 98 -10.52 -25.73 6.16
C LEU A 98 -11.25 -26.90 5.51
N ASP A 99 -12.17 -26.63 4.60
CA ASP A 99 -13.18 -27.55 4.08
C ASP A 99 -14.36 -27.76 5.06
N ALA A 100 -15.44 -27.02 4.79
CA ALA A 100 -16.69 -27.09 5.54
C ALA A 100 -17.38 -28.48 5.49
N SER A 101 -16.87 -29.44 4.70
CA SER A 101 -17.38 -30.81 4.64
C SER A 101 -16.94 -31.72 5.80
N GLY A 102 -16.05 -31.25 6.71
CA GLY A 102 -15.87 -31.83 8.03
C GLY A 102 -14.77 -32.88 8.20
N GLY A 103 -13.82 -33.00 7.27
CA GLY A 103 -12.72 -33.97 7.30
C GLY A 103 -11.36 -33.48 7.86
N SER A 104 -11.17 -32.17 8.07
CA SER A 104 -9.87 -31.60 8.47
C SER A 104 -9.67 -31.51 9.99
N THR A 105 -8.42 -31.59 10.46
CA THR A 105 -8.03 -31.20 11.83
C THR A 105 -8.38 -29.73 12.08
N ALA A 106 -9.16 -29.46 13.13
CA ALA A 106 -9.54 -28.10 13.51
C ALA A 106 -8.39 -27.37 14.22
N LEU A 107 -8.14 -26.12 13.80
CA LEU A 107 -7.17 -25.23 14.43
C LEU A 107 -7.83 -24.53 15.62
N PRO A 108 -7.35 -24.71 16.86
CA PRO A 108 -8.01 -24.16 18.04
C PRO A 108 -8.04 -22.62 17.99
N LEU A 109 -9.22 -22.05 18.25
CA LEU A 109 -9.45 -20.61 18.37
C LEU A 109 -9.58 -20.22 19.85
N GLU A 110 -8.95 -19.12 20.23
CA GLU A 110 -9.12 -18.52 21.55
C GLU A 110 -10.46 -17.78 21.60
N ALA A 111 -11.35 -18.20 22.49
CA ALA A 111 -12.69 -17.64 22.58
C ALA A 111 -12.83 -16.74 23.81
N SER A 112 -13.35 -15.53 23.61
CA SER A 112 -13.59 -14.57 24.68
C SER A 112 -15.01 -13.98 24.58
N PRO A 113 -15.85 -14.10 25.63
CA PRO A 113 -17.17 -13.46 25.64
C PRO A 113 -17.01 -11.94 25.69
N GLN A 114 -17.77 -11.23 24.85
CA GLN A 114 -17.73 -9.76 24.74
C GLN A 114 -18.89 -9.08 25.50
N GLY A 115 -19.69 -9.84 26.23
CA GLY A 115 -20.94 -9.39 26.85
C GLY A 115 -22.17 -9.84 26.06
N GLY A 116 -23.26 -10.08 26.79
CA GLY A 116 -24.49 -10.63 26.21
C GLY A 116 -24.26 -12.00 25.55
N SER A 117 -24.69 -12.13 24.29
CA SER A 117 -24.57 -13.35 23.48
C SER A 117 -23.36 -13.37 22.55
N LEU A 118 -22.50 -12.36 22.58
CA LEU A 118 -21.41 -12.20 21.60
C LEU A 118 -20.11 -12.87 22.04
N TRP A 119 -19.48 -13.57 21.10
CA TRP A 119 -18.20 -14.24 21.25
C TRP A 119 -17.20 -13.70 20.24
N CYS A 120 -16.00 -13.34 20.70
CA CYS A 120 -14.85 -13.00 19.88
C CYS A 120 -13.89 -14.19 19.86
N LEU A 121 -13.58 -14.68 18.67
CA LEU A 121 -12.68 -15.80 18.44
C LEU A 121 -11.41 -15.29 17.79
N ARG A 122 -10.24 -15.66 18.33
CA ARG A 122 -8.95 -15.17 17.86
C ARG A 122 -7.95 -16.30 17.62
N LYS A 123 -7.09 -16.09 16.64
CA LYS A 123 -5.92 -16.94 16.40
C LYS A 123 -4.86 -16.17 15.64
N THR A 124 -3.64 -16.15 16.15
CA THR A 124 -2.48 -15.70 15.38
C THR A 124 -2.01 -16.85 14.48
N LEU A 125 -2.13 -16.63 13.17
CA LEU A 125 -1.71 -17.55 12.13
C LEU A 125 -0.30 -17.17 11.68
N SER A 126 0.53 -18.15 11.31
CA SER A 126 1.88 -17.87 10.81
C SER A 126 2.31 -18.85 9.72
N GLY A 127 3.34 -18.48 8.96
CA GLY A 127 3.99 -19.34 7.99
C GLY A 127 3.01 -19.94 6.94
N PRO A 128 3.15 -21.25 6.62
CA PRO A 128 2.28 -21.92 5.64
C PRO A 128 0.79 -21.97 6.03
N GLU A 129 0.47 -21.96 7.33
CA GLU A 129 -0.91 -21.95 7.83
C GLU A 129 -1.61 -20.64 7.48
N LEU A 130 -0.95 -19.51 7.75
CA LEU A 130 -1.44 -18.17 7.39
C LEU A 130 -1.69 -18.07 5.89
N ALA A 131 -0.76 -18.53 5.04
CA ALA A 131 -0.94 -18.47 3.60
C ALA A 131 -2.18 -19.25 3.14
N ARG A 132 -2.34 -20.50 3.61
CA ARG A 132 -3.47 -21.37 3.25
C ARG A 132 -4.82 -20.80 3.71
N ILE A 133 -4.90 -20.33 4.96
CA ILE A 133 -6.15 -19.78 5.51
C ILE A 133 -6.47 -18.44 4.88
N ARG A 134 -5.47 -17.60 4.61
CA ARG A 134 -5.66 -16.35 3.89
C ARG A 134 -6.23 -16.60 2.48
N ASP A 135 -5.74 -17.61 1.77
CA ASP A 135 -6.30 -17.93 0.46
C ASP A 135 -7.76 -18.38 0.55
N ALA A 136 -8.10 -19.17 1.57
CA ALA A 136 -9.45 -19.67 1.80
C ALA A 136 -10.45 -18.59 2.29
N LEU A 137 -10.04 -17.71 3.21
CA LEU A 137 -10.90 -16.69 3.83
C LEU A 137 -11.23 -15.51 2.91
N PHE A 138 -10.35 -15.24 1.95
CA PHE A 138 -10.48 -14.14 1.00
C PHE A 138 -11.09 -14.61 -0.32
N ASP A 139 -11.50 -15.89 -0.42
CA ASP A 139 -12.35 -16.35 -1.50
C ASP A 139 -13.75 -15.71 -1.41
N THR A 140 -14.39 -15.53 -2.55
CA THR A 140 -15.82 -15.16 -2.66
C THR A 140 -16.75 -16.13 -1.96
N ILE A 141 -16.38 -17.41 -1.86
CA ILE A 141 -17.11 -18.44 -1.12
C ILE A 141 -16.10 -19.14 -0.21
N PRO A 142 -15.82 -18.59 0.97
CA PRO A 142 -14.83 -19.17 1.86
C PRO A 142 -15.19 -20.62 2.20
N ASN A 143 -14.29 -21.54 1.90
CA ASN A 143 -14.41 -22.94 2.34
C ASN A 143 -13.94 -23.12 3.78
N VAL A 144 -14.16 -22.10 4.62
CA VAL A 144 -13.73 -22.05 6.02
C VAL A 144 -14.95 -22.00 6.91
N ALA A 145 -14.92 -22.76 8.01
CA ALA A 145 -15.96 -22.71 9.02
C ALA A 145 -15.35 -22.70 10.42
N VAL A 146 -16.09 -22.13 11.37
CA VAL A 146 -15.86 -22.37 12.78
C VAL A 146 -16.57 -23.65 13.16
N GLN A 147 -15.80 -24.69 13.47
CA GLN A 147 -16.28 -25.88 14.15
C GLN A 147 -16.46 -25.55 15.63
N ILE A 148 -17.67 -25.78 16.14
CA ILE A 148 -17.97 -25.72 17.56
C ILE A 148 -18.12 -27.16 18.06
N THR A 149 -17.36 -27.49 19.10
CA THR A 149 -17.45 -28.77 19.82
C THR A 149 -17.95 -28.48 21.22
N GLN A 150 -19.07 -29.07 21.62
CA GLN A 150 -19.61 -28.90 22.96
C GLN A 150 -19.71 -30.25 23.66
N LYS A 151 -18.96 -30.38 24.76
CA LYS A 151 -18.94 -31.56 25.62
C LYS A 151 -19.81 -31.29 26.86
N VAL A 152 -20.84 -32.09 27.06
CA VAL A 152 -21.77 -31.94 28.18
C VAL A 152 -22.10 -33.30 28.78
N GLN A 153 -22.29 -33.34 30.09
CA GLN A 153 -22.85 -34.50 30.78
C GLN A 153 -24.36 -34.38 30.82
N LEU A 154 -25.06 -35.34 30.23
CA LEU A 154 -26.51 -35.41 30.25
C LEU A 154 -26.97 -36.53 31.18
N ALA A 155 -27.89 -36.21 32.08
CA ALA A 155 -28.59 -37.16 32.92
C ALA A 155 -29.94 -37.49 32.28
N VAL A 156 -30.15 -38.77 31.94
CA VAL A 156 -31.42 -39.26 31.37
C VAL A 156 -32.08 -40.18 32.38
N LEU A 157 -33.37 -39.94 32.67
CA LEU A 157 -34.12 -40.78 33.60
C LEU A 157 -34.33 -42.17 32.98
N GLN A 158 -34.00 -43.21 33.75
CA GLN A 158 -34.04 -44.61 33.28
C GLN A 158 -35.46 -45.18 33.31
N THR A 159 -36.33 -44.64 32.46
CA THR A 159 -37.70 -45.14 32.29
C THR A 159 -37.75 -46.31 31.28
N GLU A 160 -38.78 -47.14 31.35
CA GLU A 160 -39.05 -48.16 30.33
C GLU A 160 -39.09 -47.56 28.91
N SER A 161 -39.72 -46.38 28.75
CA SER A 161 -39.78 -45.67 27.47
C SER A 161 -38.40 -45.29 26.93
N PHE A 162 -37.49 -44.81 27.80
CA PHE A 162 -36.12 -44.48 27.41
C PHE A 162 -35.36 -45.72 26.92
N VAL A 163 -35.45 -46.84 27.66
CA VAL A 163 -34.79 -48.10 27.31
C VAL A 163 -35.28 -48.61 25.96
N ARG A 164 -36.60 -48.56 25.71
CA ARG A 164 -37.20 -48.95 24.42
C ARG A 164 -36.70 -48.10 23.27
N GLN A 165 -36.71 -46.78 23.43
CA GLN A 165 -36.34 -45.86 22.36
C GLN A 165 -34.83 -45.86 22.07
N SER A 166 -34.00 -46.16 23.07
CA SER A 166 -32.55 -46.14 22.95
C SER A 166 -31.94 -47.52 22.70
N TRP A 167 -32.75 -48.58 22.57
CA TRP A 167 -32.26 -49.95 22.46
C TRP A 167 -31.39 -50.19 21.22
N ASP A 168 -31.65 -49.48 20.14
CA ASP A 168 -30.87 -49.56 18.89
C ASP A 168 -29.57 -48.74 18.95
N ASN A 169 -29.32 -48.00 20.04
CA ASN A 169 -28.06 -47.30 20.26
C ASN A 169 -27.08 -48.23 20.99
N ASP A 170 -26.07 -48.74 20.26
CA ASP A 170 -25.10 -49.70 20.79
C ASP A 170 -24.37 -49.23 22.05
N VAL A 171 -24.10 -47.92 22.17
CA VAL A 171 -23.43 -47.35 23.35
C VAL A 171 -24.33 -47.44 24.58
N ILE A 172 -25.59 -47.01 24.44
CA ILE A 172 -26.57 -47.03 25.54
C ILE A 172 -26.91 -48.48 25.90
N LYS A 173 -27.19 -49.32 24.89
CA LYS A 173 -27.46 -50.76 25.06
C LYS A 173 -26.32 -51.46 25.79
N SER A 174 -25.07 -51.25 25.36
CA SER A 174 -23.90 -51.86 26.01
C SER A 174 -23.71 -51.36 27.44
N GLY A 175 -24.02 -50.09 27.71
CA GLY A 175 -24.03 -49.53 29.07
C GLY A 175 -25.05 -50.24 29.96
N ILE A 176 -26.29 -50.39 29.49
CA ILE A 176 -27.35 -51.07 30.23
C ILE A 176 -26.99 -52.55 30.46
N ILE A 177 -26.59 -53.27 29.42
CA ILE A 177 -26.20 -54.69 29.54
C ILE A 177 -25.07 -54.88 30.56
N ARG A 178 -24.08 -53.98 30.57
CA ARG A 178 -22.96 -54.02 31.53
C ARG A 178 -23.45 -53.88 32.97
N GLU A 179 -24.42 -53.01 33.23
CA GLU A 179 -25.00 -52.84 34.57
C GLU A 179 -25.67 -54.11 35.06
N PHE A 180 -26.38 -54.82 34.19
CA PHE A 180 -27.06 -56.09 34.49
C PHE A 180 -26.13 -57.30 34.36
N GLY A 181 -24.86 -57.16 34.78
CA GLY A 181 -23.89 -58.26 34.84
C GLY A 181 -23.29 -58.69 33.50
N GLY A 182 -23.49 -57.91 32.42
CA GLY A 182 -22.94 -58.19 31.10
C GLY A 182 -23.63 -59.32 30.34
N ILE A 183 -24.75 -59.84 30.84
CA ILE A 183 -25.49 -60.93 30.21
C ILE A 183 -26.24 -60.39 28.98
N PRO A 184 -26.01 -60.92 27.77
CA PRO A 184 -26.70 -60.45 26.59
C PRO A 184 -28.20 -60.73 26.65
N TYR A 185 -29.03 -59.70 26.48
CA TYR A 185 -30.47 -59.84 26.33
C TYR A 185 -30.83 -59.93 24.84
N GLY A 186 -31.58 -60.97 24.46
CA GLY A 186 -32.00 -61.19 23.07
C GLY A 186 -33.04 -60.21 22.55
N THR A 187 -33.84 -59.61 23.45
CA THR A 187 -34.85 -58.60 23.14
C THR A 187 -34.92 -57.55 24.25
N VAL A 188 -35.40 -56.35 23.93
CA VAL A 188 -35.64 -55.29 24.93
C VAL A 188 -36.63 -55.73 26.02
N GLU A 189 -37.63 -56.55 25.66
CA GLU A 189 -38.62 -57.07 26.63
C GLU A 189 -38.00 -57.97 27.70
N SER A 190 -37.02 -58.79 27.33
CA SER A 190 -36.32 -59.67 28.27
C SER A 190 -35.54 -58.86 29.31
N LEU A 191 -34.94 -57.75 28.90
CA LEU A 191 -34.27 -56.82 29.80
C LEU A 191 -35.29 -56.10 30.69
N LEU A 192 -36.37 -55.57 30.12
CA LEU A 192 -37.40 -54.84 30.88
C LEU A 192 -38.06 -55.68 31.96
N ASN A 193 -38.25 -56.99 31.72
CA ASN A 193 -38.74 -57.89 32.76
C ASN A 193 -37.74 -58.07 33.92
N SER A 194 -36.43 -58.00 33.64
CA SER A 194 -35.40 -58.05 34.68
C SER A 194 -35.32 -56.73 35.45
N ILE A 195 -35.49 -55.60 34.77
CA ILE A 195 -35.56 -54.26 35.37
C ILE A 195 -36.74 -54.13 36.36
N LYS A 196 -37.88 -54.79 36.10
CA LYS A 196 -39.05 -54.76 37.02
C LYS A 196 -38.74 -55.31 38.42
N GLU A 197 -37.69 -56.11 38.56
CA GLU A 197 -37.24 -56.62 39.85
C GLU A 197 -36.38 -55.59 40.62
N GLU A 198 -36.04 -54.45 40.00
CA GLU A 198 -35.31 -53.34 40.60
C GLU A 198 -36.20 -52.10 40.80
N PRO A 199 -36.87 -51.95 41.96
CA PRO A 199 -37.89 -50.91 42.19
C PRO A 199 -37.35 -49.46 42.17
N GLU A 200 -36.04 -49.28 42.19
CA GLU A 200 -35.39 -47.96 42.19
C GLU A 200 -34.89 -47.53 40.79
N PHE A 201 -34.92 -48.42 39.80
CA PHE A 201 -34.33 -48.17 38.48
C PHE A 201 -34.92 -46.91 37.80
N GLU A 202 -36.24 -46.77 37.81
CA GLU A 202 -36.94 -45.62 37.22
C GLU A 202 -36.73 -44.30 37.97
N ARG A 203 -36.15 -44.33 39.17
CA ARG A 203 -35.80 -43.14 39.96
C ARG A 203 -34.35 -42.71 39.76
N GLN A 204 -33.57 -43.50 39.02
CA GLN A 204 -32.15 -43.28 38.78
C GLN A 204 -31.93 -42.70 37.38
N TYR A 205 -30.84 -41.96 37.26
CA TYR A 205 -30.38 -41.37 36.01
C TYR A 205 -29.18 -42.14 35.47
N MET A 206 -29.17 -42.33 34.16
CA MET A 206 -27.98 -42.67 33.40
C MET A 206 -27.28 -41.36 33.00
N VAL A 207 -26.00 -41.24 33.35
CA VAL A 207 -25.17 -40.09 32.98
C VAL A 207 -24.36 -40.43 31.73
N LEU A 208 -24.56 -39.63 30.70
CA LEU A 208 -23.93 -39.74 29.40
C LEU A 208 -22.96 -38.58 29.20
N ASP A 209 -21.73 -38.87 28.81
CA ASP A 209 -20.86 -37.85 28.22
C ASP A 209 -21.24 -37.71 26.75
N VAL A 210 -21.68 -36.51 26.37
CA VAL A 210 -22.19 -36.22 25.02
C VAL A 210 -21.34 -35.14 24.38
N THR A 211 -20.82 -35.43 23.19
CA THR A 211 -20.10 -34.46 22.37
C THR A 211 -20.91 -34.09 21.15
N PHE A 212 -21.36 -32.84 21.10
CA PHE A 212 -22.03 -32.25 19.97
C PHE A 212 -21.01 -31.51 19.07
N ARG A 213 -21.16 -31.63 17.75
CA ARG A 213 -20.35 -30.90 16.77
C ARG A 213 -21.22 -30.24 15.71
N TRP A 214 -20.92 -28.99 15.41
CA TRP A 214 -21.51 -28.25 14.30
C TRP A 214 -20.52 -27.25 13.73
N THR A 215 -20.82 -26.73 12.55
CA THR A 215 -19.98 -25.78 11.82
C THR A 215 -20.79 -24.54 11.48
N VAL A 216 -20.18 -23.37 11.67
CA VAL A 216 -20.72 -22.08 11.23
C VAL A 216 -19.80 -21.56 10.12
N PRO A 217 -20.29 -21.35 8.88
CA PRO A 217 -19.48 -20.79 7.81
C PRO A 217 -18.90 -19.43 8.20
N VAL A 218 -17.64 -19.19 7.85
CA VAL A 218 -17.02 -17.87 8.03
C VAL A 218 -17.43 -16.98 6.85
N PRO A 219 -17.87 -15.73 7.09
CA PRO A 219 -18.17 -14.80 5.99
C PRO A 219 -16.89 -14.44 5.22
N PRO A 220 -17.01 -14.02 3.94
CA PRO A 220 -15.85 -13.52 3.19
C PRO A 220 -15.24 -12.31 3.89
N LEU A 221 -13.92 -12.33 4.04
CA LEU A 221 -13.17 -11.19 4.58
C LEU A 221 -12.83 -10.19 3.47
N PRO A 222 -12.73 -8.87 3.73
CA PRO A 222 -12.42 -7.88 2.69
C PRO A 222 -11.12 -8.19 1.94
N GLY A 223 -11.15 -8.36 0.61
CA GLY A 223 -9.99 -8.48 -0.26
C GLY A 223 -10.32 -8.70 -1.72
N TYR A 224 -9.42 -9.40 -2.43
CA TYR A 224 -9.41 -9.38 -3.89
C TYR A 224 -9.23 -10.74 -4.55
N VAL A 225 -10.04 -10.97 -5.58
CA VAL A 225 -9.81 -11.98 -6.60
C VAL A 225 -9.08 -11.33 -7.78
N ARG A 226 -7.90 -11.85 -8.11
CA ARG A 226 -7.10 -11.35 -9.24
C ARG A 226 -7.57 -11.98 -10.55
N TRP A 227 -7.91 -11.15 -11.51
CA TRP A 227 -8.21 -11.53 -12.89
C TRP A 227 -7.10 -11.06 -13.83
N GLN A 228 -6.79 -11.88 -14.82
CA GLN A 228 -5.91 -11.51 -15.92
C GLN A 228 -6.72 -11.37 -17.21
N VAL A 229 -6.51 -10.24 -17.88
CA VAL A 229 -7.09 -9.95 -19.19
C VAL A 229 -5.99 -9.49 -20.12
N ASP A 230 -5.93 -10.11 -21.30
CA ASP A 230 -4.95 -9.76 -22.33
C ASP A 230 -5.42 -8.56 -23.14
N TRP A 231 -4.50 -7.63 -23.39
CA TRP A 231 -4.69 -6.47 -24.25
C TRP A 231 -3.41 -6.24 -25.07
N ASN A 232 -3.53 -6.20 -26.40
CA ASN A 232 -2.39 -6.02 -27.32
C ASN A 232 -1.18 -6.94 -27.03
N GLY A 233 -1.44 -8.20 -26.67
CA GLY A 233 -0.40 -9.19 -26.38
C GLY A 233 0.26 -9.06 -25.00
N ARG A 234 -0.25 -8.20 -24.13
CA ARG A 234 0.17 -8.06 -22.72
C ARG A 234 -0.97 -8.45 -21.78
N ALA A 235 -0.68 -9.29 -20.78
CA ALA A 235 -1.60 -9.59 -19.69
C ALA A 235 -1.61 -8.47 -18.66
N TYR A 236 -2.80 -7.97 -18.31
CA TYR A 236 -3.01 -6.98 -17.27
C TYR A 236 -3.78 -7.59 -16.10
N ASN A 237 -3.37 -7.23 -14.88
CA ASN A 237 -4.01 -7.67 -13.64
C ASN A 237 -5.13 -6.69 -13.24
N TYR A 238 -6.29 -7.26 -12.88
CA TYR A 238 -7.46 -6.56 -12.37
C TYR A 238 -7.88 -7.23 -11.05
N TYR A 239 -8.39 -6.46 -10.11
CA TYR A 239 -8.69 -6.95 -8.76
C TYR A 239 -10.17 -6.78 -8.46
N GLN A 240 -10.92 -7.86 -8.45
CA GLN A 240 -12.32 -7.83 -8.07
C GLN A 240 -12.44 -7.83 -6.55
N ASP A 241 -13.22 -6.89 -6.00
CA ASP A 241 -13.60 -6.89 -4.59
C ASP A 241 -14.41 -8.15 -4.28
N ASN A 242 -13.98 -8.91 -3.27
CA ASN A 242 -14.62 -10.17 -2.91
C ASN A 242 -15.91 -9.98 -2.09
N ILE A 243 -16.15 -8.79 -1.52
CA ILE A 243 -17.41 -8.42 -0.86
C ILE A 243 -18.36 -7.83 -1.89
N ASP A 244 -17.92 -6.81 -2.64
CA ASP A 244 -18.71 -6.21 -3.71
C ASP A 244 -18.24 -6.70 -5.08
N ARG A 245 -18.80 -7.82 -5.52
CA ARG A 245 -18.41 -8.49 -6.77
C ARG A 245 -18.58 -7.62 -8.03
N ALA A 246 -19.35 -6.53 -7.97
CA ALA A 246 -19.46 -5.60 -9.09
C ALA A 246 -18.26 -4.65 -9.20
N ARG A 247 -17.49 -4.43 -8.13
CA ARG A 247 -16.33 -3.51 -8.13
C ARG A 247 -15.07 -4.25 -8.57
N VAL A 248 -14.45 -3.75 -9.64
CA VAL A 248 -13.18 -4.26 -10.15
C VAL A 248 -12.19 -3.12 -10.24
N PHE A 249 -11.07 -3.27 -9.55
CA PHE A 249 -10.01 -2.28 -9.51
C PHE A 249 -8.98 -2.47 -10.62
N PHE A 250 -8.53 -1.37 -11.22
CA PHE A 250 -7.48 -1.34 -12.22
C PHE A 250 -6.34 -0.40 -11.80
N LEU A 251 -5.14 -0.71 -12.30
CA LEU A 251 -3.98 0.17 -12.21
C LEU A 251 -3.82 1.01 -13.50
N PRO A 252 -3.24 2.22 -13.42
CA PRO A 252 -2.72 2.89 -14.60
C PRO A 252 -1.60 2.05 -15.23
N ASP A 253 -1.29 2.32 -16.51
CA ASP A 253 -0.23 1.66 -17.26
C ASP A 253 1.17 2.10 -16.78
N GLY A 254 1.27 3.30 -16.21
CA GLY A 254 2.47 3.89 -15.66
C GLY A 254 2.25 5.33 -15.22
N PHE A 255 3.34 6.05 -15.01
CA PHE A 255 3.34 7.50 -14.79
C PHE A 255 4.25 8.18 -15.81
N VAL A 256 3.84 9.34 -16.32
CA VAL A 256 4.63 10.14 -17.26
C VAL A 256 4.82 11.55 -16.71
N LEU A 257 6.00 12.14 -16.91
CA LEU A 257 6.26 13.51 -16.48
C LEU A 257 5.21 14.47 -17.06
N ASN A 258 4.58 15.26 -16.19
CA ASN A 258 3.52 16.16 -16.61
C ASN A 258 4.10 17.38 -17.33
N GLU A 259 3.57 17.65 -18.52
CA GLU A 259 4.09 18.66 -19.45
C GLU A 259 3.50 20.06 -19.25
N LYS A 260 2.37 20.17 -18.55
CA LYS A 260 1.59 21.40 -18.46
C LYS A 260 1.50 21.95 -17.04
N ARG A 261 1.70 23.27 -16.93
CA ARG A 261 0.85 24.12 -16.09
C ARG A 261 -0.42 24.29 -16.91
N ASP A 262 -1.48 23.54 -16.64
CA ASP A 262 -2.70 23.65 -17.45
C ASP A 262 -3.15 25.12 -17.52
N GLY A 263 -3.39 25.58 -18.75
CA GLY A 263 -3.72 26.96 -19.06
C GLY A 263 -4.96 27.47 -18.34
N ASP A 264 -5.00 28.79 -18.16
CA ASP A 264 -6.03 29.64 -17.56
C ASP A 264 -6.08 29.75 -16.02
N GLY A 265 -5.15 29.14 -15.28
CA GLY A 265 -5.12 29.29 -13.82
C GLY A 265 -6.38 28.78 -13.12
N LYS A 266 -7.15 27.92 -13.81
CA LYS A 266 -8.39 27.28 -13.34
C LYS A 266 -8.30 25.75 -13.30
N GLY A 267 -7.13 25.17 -13.60
CA GLY A 267 -6.82 23.83 -13.14
C GLY A 267 -6.58 23.90 -11.64
N GLU A 268 -7.39 23.15 -10.86
CA GLU A 268 -7.18 22.97 -9.43
C GLU A 268 -5.71 22.72 -9.13
N GLY A 269 -5.18 23.49 -8.17
CA GLY A 269 -3.74 23.61 -7.90
C GLY A 269 -3.01 22.28 -7.68
N ASP A 270 -1.68 22.38 -7.81
CA ASP A 270 -0.68 21.38 -7.39
C ASP A 270 -0.24 20.30 -8.40
N ALA A 271 -0.76 20.26 -9.64
CA ALA A 271 -0.33 19.29 -10.66
C ALA A 271 0.79 19.80 -11.59
N VAL A 272 1.74 20.61 -11.08
CA VAL A 272 2.77 21.28 -11.89
C VAL A 272 4.16 20.98 -11.34
N SER A 273 5.11 20.72 -12.24
CA SER A 273 6.52 20.61 -11.87
C SER A 273 7.10 22.00 -11.57
N LEU A 274 7.93 22.13 -10.54
CA LEU A 274 8.55 23.38 -10.12
C LEU A 274 10.07 23.22 -10.00
N LEU A 275 10.79 24.24 -10.44
CA LEU A 275 12.24 24.31 -10.42
C LEU A 275 12.69 25.59 -9.72
N ARG A 276 13.48 25.43 -8.67
CA ARG A 276 14.09 26.53 -7.93
C ARG A 276 15.60 26.39 -7.94
N PHE A 277 16.27 27.50 -8.22
CA PHE A 277 17.71 27.66 -8.06
C PHE A 277 18.02 28.45 -6.79
N SER A 278 19.04 28.03 -6.08
CA SER A 278 19.61 28.72 -4.93
C SER A 278 21.10 28.87 -5.19
N PRO A 279 21.53 29.96 -5.89
CA PRO A 279 22.93 30.24 -6.14
C PRO A 279 23.71 30.33 -4.82
N PRO A 280 25.00 29.96 -4.80
CA PRO A 280 25.83 30.13 -3.61
C PRO A 280 25.94 31.61 -3.23
N GLU A 281 26.17 31.88 -1.94
CA GLU A 281 26.57 33.22 -1.48
C GLU A 281 27.91 33.63 -2.14
N GLU A 282 28.17 34.95 -2.20
CA GLU A 282 29.19 35.60 -3.03
C GLU A 282 30.48 34.78 -3.27
N GLY A 283 30.84 34.56 -4.54
CA GLY A 283 32.13 33.99 -4.95
C GLY A 283 32.19 32.47 -5.11
N GLY A 284 31.11 31.73 -4.85
CA GLY A 284 31.03 30.28 -5.14
C GLY A 284 30.88 29.98 -6.64
N ALA A 285 31.38 28.83 -7.11
CA ALA A 285 31.24 28.39 -8.50
C ALA A 285 29.78 28.09 -8.87
N VAL A 286 29.39 28.28 -10.15
CA VAL A 286 28.02 28.02 -10.62
C VAL A 286 27.58 26.57 -10.39
N GLU A 287 28.53 25.64 -10.42
CA GLU A 287 28.33 24.22 -10.15
C GLU A 287 27.85 23.96 -8.71
N ALA A 288 28.12 24.87 -7.77
CA ALA A 288 27.65 24.81 -6.39
C ALA A 288 26.22 25.35 -6.21
N THR A 289 25.57 25.84 -7.27
CA THR A 289 24.17 26.27 -7.22
C THR A 289 23.29 25.08 -6.87
N GLU A 290 22.57 25.18 -5.75
CA GLU A 290 21.59 24.18 -5.36
C GLU A 290 20.35 24.31 -6.24
N THR A 291 19.84 23.17 -6.68
CA THR A 291 18.66 23.07 -7.53
C THR A 291 17.65 22.15 -6.86
N THR A 292 16.45 22.68 -6.61
CA THR A 292 15.31 21.89 -6.12
C THR A 292 14.34 21.69 -7.27
N PHE A 293 14.16 20.43 -7.68
CA PHE A 293 13.20 20.05 -8.72
C PHE A 293 12.07 19.22 -8.11
N ARG A 294 10.89 19.83 -8.05
CA ARG A 294 9.64 19.16 -7.69
C ARG A 294 8.98 18.72 -8.97
N PHE A 295 8.82 17.43 -9.19
CA PHE A 295 8.20 16.92 -10.41
C PHE A 295 6.85 16.28 -10.12
N HIS A 296 5.95 16.41 -11.09
CA HIS A 296 4.65 15.75 -11.10
C HIS A 296 4.60 14.74 -12.24
N GLY A 297 4.28 13.49 -11.92
CA GLY A 297 3.98 12.43 -12.86
C GLY A 297 2.48 12.25 -12.99
N ARG A 298 1.93 12.46 -14.18
CA ARG A 298 0.53 12.15 -14.53
C ARG A 298 0.35 10.63 -14.64
N PRO A 299 -0.73 10.03 -14.09
CA PRO A 299 -1.04 8.63 -14.35
C PRO A 299 -1.37 8.47 -15.83
N ASP A 300 -0.75 7.49 -16.47
CA ASP A 300 -1.04 7.14 -17.86
C ASP A 300 -2.03 5.98 -17.86
N VAL A 301 -3.25 6.22 -18.35
CA VAL A 301 -4.33 5.22 -18.39
C VAL A 301 -4.79 5.10 -19.82
N THR A 302 -4.65 3.89 -20.39
CA THR A 302 -5.26 3.56 -21.68
C THR A 302 -6.72 3.19 -21.45
N TRP A 303 -7.66 4.11 -21.65
CA TRP A 303 -9.08 3.85 -21.36
C TRP A 303 -9.69 2.77 -22.25
N GLU A 304 -9.24 2.63 -23.49
CA GLU A 304 -9.66 1.55 -24.40
C GLU A 304 -9.34 0.17 -23.83
N ARG A 305 -8.20 0.03 -23.13
CA ARG A 305 -7.83 -1.19 -22.40
C ARG A 305 -8.80 -1.47 -21.27
N ILE A 306 -9.20 -0.44 -20.52
CA ILE A 306 -10.13 -0.58 -19.39
C ILE A 306 -11.51 -1.01 -19.87
N GLU A 307 -12.04 -0.40 -20.92
CA GLU A 307 -13.33 -0.78 -21.52
C GLU A 307 -13.30 -2.20 -22.11
N ALA A 308 -12.22 -2.59 -22.77
CA ALA A 308 -12.07 -3.96 -23.27
C ALA A 308 -12.03 -4.99 -22.13
N ALA A 309 -11.32 -4.67 -21.04
CA ALA A 309 -11.29 -5.53 -19.86
C ALA A 309 -12.66 -5.61 -19.18
N LYS A 310 -13.40 -4.50 -19.11
CA LYS A 310 -14.78 -4.49 -18.61
C LYS A 310 -15.66 -5.49 -19.36
N GLN A 311 -15.60 -5.47 -20.70
CA GLN A 311 -16.36 -6.40 -21.53
C GLN A 311 -15.90 -7.86 -21.35
N ALA A 312 -14.60 -8.11 -21.29
CA ALA A 312 -14.06 -9.46 -21.07
C ALA A 312 -14.41 -10.03 -19.68
N LEU A 313 -14.46 -9.18 -18.66
CA LEU A 313 -14.81 -9.57 -17.30
C LEU A 313 -16.32 -9.74 -17.14
N ARG A 314 -17.15 -8.98 -17.85
CA ARG A 314 -18.61 -9.14 -17.82
C ARG A 314 -19.04 -10.59 -18.08
N ASP A 315 -18.48 -11.20 -19.12
CA ASP A 315 -18.81 -12.58 -19.51
C ASP A 315 -18.32 -13.60 -18.46
N LYS A 316 -17.16 -13.34 -17.83
CA LYS A 316 -16.60 -14.21 -16.78
C LYS A 316 -17.35 -14.09 -15.45
N LEU A 317 -17.81 -12.89 -15.11
CA LEU A 317 -18.42 -12.59 -13.82
C LEU A 317 -19.94 -12.80 -13.82
N GLY A 318 -20.59 -12.76 -15.00
CA GLY A 318 -22.04 -12.84 -15.13
C GLY A 318 -22.77 -11.58 -14.63
N LEU A 319 -22.06 -10.45 -14.52
CA LEU A 319 -22.57 -9.15 -14.08
C LEU A 319 -21.82 -8.03 -14.80
N GLU A 320 -22.30 -6.79 -14.72
CA GLU A 320 -21.62 -5.62 -15.27
C GLU A 320 -20.58 -5.10 -14.25
N PRO A 321 -19.27 -5.18 -14.52
CA PRO A 321 -18.27 -4.69 -13.58
C PRO A 321 -18.13 -3.16 -13.64
N GLY A 322 -18.16 -2.52 -12.49
CA GLY A 322 -17.72 -1.14 -12.29
C GLY A 322 -16.19 -1.10 -12.20
N MET A 323 -15.56 -0.54 -13.22
CA MET A 323 -14.11 -0.36 -13.26
C MET A 323 -13.71 0.86 -12.44
N VAL A 324 -12.94 0.65 -11.37
CA VAL A 324 -12.54 1.70 -10.41
C VAL A 324 -11.02 1.77 -10.31
N SER A 325 -10.47 2.97 -10.08
CA SER A 325 -9.03 3.09 -9.81
C SER A 325 -8.66 2.30 -8.56
N ILE A 326 -7.50 1.64 -8.57
CA ILE A 326 -6.92 0.97 -7.40
C ILE A 326 -6.80 1.91 -6.19
N GLN A 327 -6.81 3.23 -6.39
CA GLN A 327 -6.77 4.24 -5.33
C GLN A 327 -7.87 4.05 -4.29
N ASP A 328 -9.04 3.53 -4.70
CA ASP A 328 -10.21 3.34 -3.83
C ASP A 328 -10.28 1.93 -3.24
N ALA A 329 -9.24 1.12 -3.44
CA ALA A 329 -9.15 -0.23 -2.89
C ALA A 329 -8.55 -0.21 -1.47
N HIS A 330 -9.08 -1.03 -0.57
CA HIS A 330 -8.57 -1.22 0.79
C HIS A 330 -7.18 -1.87 0.87
N GLY A 331 -6.33 -1.35 1.76
CA GLY A 331 -5.01 -1.94 2.01
C GLY A 331 -4.04 -1.83 0.82
N VAL A 332 -4.25 -0.83 -0.04
CA VAL A 332 -3.30 -0.48 -1.11
C VAL A 332 -2.19 0.38 -0.52
N THR A 333 -0.96 -0.06 -0.73
CA THR A 333 0.25 0.69 -0.38
C THR A 333 1.12 0.81 -1.62
N ALA A 334 1.86 1.91 -1.71
CA ALA A 334 2.74 2.16 -2.84
C ALA A 334 4.02 2.83 -2.36
N ARG A 335 5.14 2.52 -3.02
CA ARG A 335 6.40 3.23 -2.85
C ARG A 335 7.00 3.58 -4.19
N PHE A 336 7.67 4.72 -4.24
CA PHE A 336 8.34 5.18 -5.45
C PHE A 336 9.85 5.00 -5.32
N ILE A 337 10.45 4.37 -6.32
CA ILE A 337 11.89 4.16 -6.43
C ILE A 337 12.35 4.93 -7.66
N LEU A 338 13.35 5.77 -7.49
CA LEU A 338 13.84 6.66 -8.54
C LEU A 338 15.30 6.40 -8.85
N ASP A 339 15.60 6.41 -10.15
CA ASP A 339 16.94 6.34 -10.70
C ASP A 339 17.29 7.71 -11.29
N LEU A 340 18.26 8.40 -10.70
CA LEU A 340 18.70 9.70 -11.19
C LEU A 340 19.90 9.56 -12.14
N PRO A 341 19.95 10.29 -13.25
CA PRO A 341 21.14 10.30 -14.11
C PRO A 341 22.32 10.96 -13.37
N ASN A 342 23.53 10.44 -13.58
CA ASN A 342 24.75 11.03 -13.04
C ASN A 342 25.65 11.63 -14.14
N ALA A 343 26.64 12.43 -13.72
CA ALA A 343 27.54 13.16 -14.62
C ALA A 343 28.43 12.27 -15.51
N ARG A 344 28.50 10.94 -15.26
CA ARG A 344 29.23 9.96 -16.08
C ARG A 344 28.33 9.19 -17.04
N ALA A 345 27.11 9.68 -17.26
CA ALA A 345 26.10 9.03 -18.08
C ALA A 345 25.66 7.63 -17.59
N THR A 346 25.89 7.31 -16.32
CA THR A 346 25.31 6.11 -15.69
C THR A 346 24.13 6.53 -14.79
N ALA A 347 23.18 5.62 -14.56
CA ALA A 347 22.15 5.86 -13.55
C ALA A 347 22.77 5.80 -12.14
N SER A 348 22.19 6.53 -11.18
CA SER A 348 22.47 6.34 -9.76
C SER A 348 22.03 4.95 -9.31
N GLU A 349 22.45 4.55 -8.12
CA GLU A 349 21.76 3.45 -7.46
C GLU A 349 20.29 3.83 -7.25
N PRO A 350 19.34 2.88 -7.40
CA PRO A 350 17.93 3.14 -7.17
C PRO A 350 17.67 3.57 -5.73
N VAL A 351 17.01 4.70 -5.54
CA VAL A 351 16.70 5.24 -4.20
C VAL A 351 15.19 5.27 -3.98
N THR A 352 14.75 4.66 -2.88
CA THR A 352 13.38 4.79 -2.39
C THR A 352 13.13 6.25 -1.97
N GLN A 353 12.11 6.86 -2.56
CA GLN A 353 11.72 8.24 -2.31
C GLN A 353 10.69 8.28 -1.16
N GLY A 354 11.17 8.48 0.07
CA GLY A 354 10.32 8.49 1.27
C GLY A 354 9.28 9.61 1.30
N ASP A 355 9.57 10.74 0.65
CA ASP A 355 8.70 11.92 0.58
C ASP A 355 7.79 11.92 -0.66
N ALA A 356 7.80 10.86 -1.46
CA ALA A 356 6.95 10.77 -2.64
C ALA A 356 5.48 10.59 -2.25
N SER A 357 4.61 11.41 -2.85
CA SER A 357 3.16 11.28 -2.75
C SER A 357 2.65 10.58 -4.00
N ILE A 358 1.94 9.47 -3.84
CA ILE A 358 1.46 8.62 -4.94
C ILE A 358 -0.06 8.56 -4.85
N ASP A 359 -0.74 9.08 -5.86
CA ASP A 359 -2.17 8.92 -6.07
C ASP A 359 -2.40 8.39 -7.49
N PHE A 360 -3.08 7.25 -7.62
CA PHE A 360 -3.26 6.60 -8.92
C PHE A 360 -4.28 7.32 -9.83
N GLY A 361 -5.07 8.26 -9.28
CA GLY A 361 -5.96 9.13 -10.04
C GLY A 361 -5.41 10.55 -10.26
N LYS A 362 -4.67 11.10 -9.29
CA LYS A 362 -4.16 12.50 -9.33
C LYS A 362 -2.69 12.62 -9.74
N GLY A 363 -1.91 11.56 -9.59
CA GLY A 363 -0.51 11.50 -9.99
C GLY A 363 0.50 11.29 -8.87
N LEU A 364 1.75 11.18 -9.29
CA LEU A 364 2.95 11.02 -8.49
C LEU A 364 3.59 12.40 -8.27
N ARG A 365 3.94 12.76 -7.03
CA ARG A 365 4.72 13.97 -6.71
C ARG A 365 5.97 13.58 -5.95
N ASN A 366 7.09 14.20 -6.30
CA ASN A 366 8.33 14.03 -5.57
C ASN A 366 9.22 15.27 -5.69
N GLU A 367 10.13 15.46 -4.73
CA GLU A 367 11.14 16.53 -4.73
C GLU A 367 12.54 15.91 -4.74
N VAL A 368 13.41 16.41 -5.62
CA VAL A 368 14.84 16.08 -5.61
C VAL A 368 15.67 17.35 -5.46
N ARG A 369 16.70 17.26 -4.62
CA ARG A 369 17.70 18.32 -4.44
C ARG A 369 19.00 17.89 -5.07
N LEU A 370 19.48 18.69 -6.00
CA LEU A 370 20.62 18.41 -6.86
C LEU A 370 21.55 19.61 -6.83
N ASN A 371 22.85 19.38 -7.01
CA ASN A 371 23.70 20.48 -7.45
C ASN A 371 23.48 20.76 -8.94
N PHE A 372 23.99 21.89 -9.42
CA PHE A 372 23.74 22.33 -10.80
C PHE A 372 24.27 21.35 -11.85
N ALA A 373 25.41 20.69 -11.59
CA ALA A 373 25.97 19.68 -12.49
C ALA A 373 25.05 18.45 -12.61
N GLN A 374 24.51 17.97 -11.49
CA GLN A 374 23.53 16.88 -11.46
C GLN A 374 22.21 17.29 -12.13
N PHE A 375 21.74 18.50 -11.90
CA PHE A 375 20.54 19.01 -12.55
C PHE A 375 20.71 19.09 -14.07
N ARG A 376 21.86 19.53 -14.58
CA ARG A 376 22.13 19.53 -16.04
C ARG A 376 22.11 18.12 -16.63
N ALA A 377 22.63 17.12 -15.91
CA ALA A 377 22.54 15.73 -16.33
C ALA A 377 21.07 15.25 -16.35
N LEU A 378 20.28 15.61 -15.34
CA LEU A 378 18.84 15.35 -15.31
C LEU A 378 18.09 16.02 -16.46
N TRP A 379 18.39 17.29 -16.72
CA TRP A 379 17.76 18.06 -17.79
C TRP A 379 18.04 17.44 -19.17
N ALA A 380 19.31 17.09 -19.43
CA ALA A 380 19.70 16.39 -20.65
C ALA A 380 19.00 15.03 -20.79
N ALA A 381 18.79 14.30 -19.68
CA ALA A 381 18.08 13.02 -19.68
C ALA A 381 16.60 13.15 -20.06
N ILE A 382 15.91 14.19 -19.58
CA ILE A 382 14.49 14.45 -19.86
C ILE A 382 14.26 14.62 -21.36
N PHE A 383 15.14 15.33 -22.07
CA PHE A 383 15.00 15.64 -23.49
C PHE A 383 15.87 14.77 -24.41
N SER A 384 16.60 13.81 -23.84
CA SER A 384 17.45 12.92 -24.62
C SER A 384 16.62 12.13 -25.62
N THR A 385 17.08 12.11 -26.88
CA THR A 385 16.56 11.20 -27.90
C THR A 385 17.38 9.90 -28.00
N ALA A 386 18.60 9.91 -27.48
CA ALA A 386 19.57 8.84 -27.59
C ALA A 386 19.22 7.64 -26.69
N PRO A 387 19.22 6.40 -27.21
CA PRO A 387 18.95 5.19 -26.43
C PRO A 387 19.99 4.88 -25.34
N GLU A 388 21.21 5.41 -25.49
CA GLU A 388 22.36 5.21 -24.58
C GLU A 388 22.43 6.19 -23.39
N ASN A 389 21.59 7.23 -23.36
CA ASN A 389 21.65 8.24 -22.31
C ASN A 389 20.96 7.75 -21.02
N PRO A 390 21.47 8.14 -19.84
CA PRO A 390 20.87 7.76 -18.56
C PRO A 390 19.48 8.39 -18.48
N LEU A 391 18.45 7.55 -18.43
CA LEU A 391 17.07 8.00 -18.48
C LEU A 391 16.62 8.43 -17.08
N PHE A 392 15.88 9.54 -16.98
CA PHE A 392 15.13 9.89 -15.77
C PHE A 392 13.98 8.90 -15.63
N LEU A 393 14.21 7.83 -14.88
CA LEU A 393 13.28 6.71 -14.72
C LEU A 393 12.97 6.48 -13.25
N GLY A 394 11.83 5.85 -13.03
CA GLY A 394 11.50 5.30 -11.74
C GLY A 394 10.52 4.18 -11.89
N ARG A 395 10.13 3.62 -10.75
CA ARG A 395 9.07 2.63 -10.65
C ARG A 395 8.27 2.85 -9.39
N VAL A 396 6.95 2.72 -9.52
CA VAL A 396 6.03 2.63 -8.40
C VAL A 396 5.78 1.15 -8.16
N GLU A 397 6.16 0.68 -6.97
CA GLU A 397 5.84 -0.67 -6.51
C GLU A 397 4.56 -0.60 -5.67
N VAL A 398 3.52 -1.27 -6.14
CA VAL A 398 2.20 -1.33 -5.52
C VAL A 398 2.06 -2.67 -4.80
N SER A 399 1.54 -2.64 -3.58
CA SER A 399 1.28 -3.81 -2.76
C SER A 399 -0.18 -3.79 -2.31
N LEU A 400 -0.88 -4.90 -2.52
CA LEU A 400 -2.24 -5.12 -2.06
C LEU A 400 -2.30 -6.30 -1.09
N LEU A 401 -3.21 -6.22 -0.12
CA LEU A 401 -3.42 -7.25 0.90
C LEU A 401 -2.09 -7.68 1.54
N ASP A 402 -1.38 -6.70 2.08
CA ASP A 402 -0.11 -6.88 2.78
C ASP A 402 0.94 -7.65 1.96
N GLY A 403 1.01 -7.39 0.65
CA GLY A 403 2.00 -7.95 -0.26
C GLY A 403 1.61 -9.27 -0.91
N LYS A 404 0.36 -9.75 -0.74
CA LYS A 404 -0.15 -10.92 -1.48
C LYS A 404 -0.09 -10.67 -2.99
N TYR A 405 -0.43 -9.46 -3.42
CA TYR A 405 -0.27 -9.04 -4.80
C TYR A 405 0.70 -7.86 -4.86
N THR A 406 1.68 -7.99 -5.73
CA THR A 406 2.65 -6.94 -6.00
C THR A 406 2.61 -6.59 -7.48
N GLU A 407 2.54 -5.30 -7.78
CA GLU A 407 2.53 -4.79 -9.13
C GLU A 407 3.61 -3.73 -9.28
N ARG A 408 4.09 -3.58 -10.51
CA ARG A 408 5.11 -2.60 -10.84
C ARG A 408 4.60 -1.72 -11.96
N LEU A 409 4.61 -0.42 -11.72
CA LEU A 409 4.31 0.62 -12.70
C LEU A 409 5.56 1.42 -12.97
N ASP A 410 5.91 1.62 -14.23
CA ASP A 410 7.08 2.41 -14.57
C ASP A 410 6.73 3.92 -14.58
N PHE A 411 7.70 4.74 -14.15
CA PHE A 411 7.67 6.18 -14.30
C PHE A 411 8.64 6.59 -15.41
N THR A 412 8.16 7.35 -16.38
CA THR A 412 8.97 7.86 -17.49
C THR A 412 9.05 9.38 -17.42
N GLY A 413 10.26 9.86 -17.16
CA GLY A 413 10.60 11.27 -17.06
C GLY A 413 10.86 11.99 -18.40
N ARG A 414 10.51 11.38 -19.54
CA ARG A 414 10.96 11.82 -20.87
C ARG A 414 9.94 12.72 -21.56
N LEU A 415 10.44 13.81 -22.15
CA LEU A 415 9.68 14.76 -22.95
C LEU A 415 10.26 14.89 -24.36
N SER A 416 9.47 15.43 -25.28
CA SER A 416 9.93 15.68 -26.65
C SER A 416 10.84 16.90 -26.71
N GLY A 417 11.94 16.83 -27.48
CA GLY A 417 12.95 17.90 -27.56
C GLY A 417 12.42 19.26 -27.99
N ASN A 418 11.36 19.31 -28.80
CA ASN A 418 10.69 20.55 -29.18
C ASN A 418 10.00 21.30 -28.01
N LYS A 419 9.89 20.68 -26.84
CA LYS A 419 9.29 21.27 -25.63
C LYS A 419 10.33 21.82 -24.65
N GLU A 420 11.63 21.62 -24.89
CA GLU A 420 12.68 21.89 -23.91
C GLU A 420 12.64 23.32 -23.33
N ALA A 421 12.76 24.34 -24.18
CA ALA A 421 12.78 25.72 -23.71
C ALA A 421 11.46 26.13 -23.04
N GLY A 422 10.31 25.77 -23.64
CA GLY A 422 9.00 26.13 -23.11
C GLY A 422 8.68 25.43 -21.79
N PHE A 423 9.14 24.18 -21.61
CA PHE A 423 8.97 23.45 -20.36
C PHE A 423 9.83 24.05 -19.25
N LEU A 424 11.10 24.40 -19.53
CA LEU A 424 11.96 25.08 -18.55
C LEU A 424 11.28 26.36 -18.06
N ASP A 425 10.80 27.19 -18.99
CA ASP A 425 10.15 28.45 -18.66
C ASP A 425 8.85 28.25 -17.85
N ALA A 426 8.12 27.15 -18.07
CA ALA A 426 6.88 26.85 -17.38
C ALA A 426 7.08 26.35 -15.93
N ILE A 427 8.21 25.69 -15.65
CA ILE A 427 8.49 25.10 -14.32
C ILE A 427 9.33 26.02 -13.43
N LEU A 428 9.99 27.05 -13.98
CA LEU A 428 10.78 27.98 -13.18
C LEU A 428 9.91 28.73 -12.19
N ASP A 429 10.21 28.57 -10.90
CA ASP A 429 9.54 29.28 -9.82
C ASP A 429 9.67 30.80 -10.00
N GLU A 430 8.59 31.54 -9.80
CA GLU A 430 8.56 33.00 -9.93
C GLU A 430 9.44 33.67 -8.86
N GLY A 431 9.64 33.01 -7.71
CA GLY A 431 10.51 33.49 -6.62
C GLY A 431 11.99 33.11 -6.73
N THR A 432 12.42 32.42 -7.80
CA THR A 432 13.82 31.97 -7.92
C THR A 432 14.75 33.08 -8.42
N ASN A 433 15.99 33.13 -7.92
CA ASN A 433 17.03 33.91 -8.58
C ASN A 433 17.38 33.21 -9.90
N ARG A 434 17.11 33.88 -11.03
CA ARG A 434 17.31 33.34 -12.38
C ARG A 434 18.71 33.64 -12.92
N THR A 435 19.49 34.40 -12.16
CA THR A 435 20.83 34.82 -12.53
C THR A 435 21.86 34.34 -11.51
N TYR A 436 23.02 34.00 -12.01
CA TYR A 436 24.21 33.72 -11.21
C TYR A 436 25.22 34.84 -11.45
N ALA A 437 25.70 35.46 -10.38
CA ALA A 437 26.61 36.60 -10.46
C ALA A 437 28.03 36.18 -10.09
N THR A 438 29.00 36.58 -10.91
CA THR A 438 30.42 36.31 -10.69
C THR A 438 31.18 37.61 -10.57
N GLU A 439 31.97 37.76 -9.51
CA GLU A 439 32.89 38.88 -9.38
C GLU A 439 34.17 38.61 -10.19
N LEU A 440 34.43 39.44 -11.18
CA LEU A 440 35.68 39.48 -11.93
C LEU A 440 36.52 40.66 -11.47
N THR A 441 37.81 40.42 -11.26
CA THR A 441 38.80 41.48 -11.01
C THR A 441 39.49 41.82 -12.33
N LEU A 442 39.24 43.02 -12.83
CA LEU A 442 39.89 43.58 -14.01
C LEU A 442 41.18 44.27 -13.59
N LYS A 443 42.32 43.91 -14.19
CA LYS A 443 43.62 44.54 -13.92
C LYS A 443 44.27 44.98 -15.22
N THR A 444 44.86 46.16 -15.20
CA THR A 444 45.75 46.64 -16.26
C THR A 444 47.01 47.24 -15.63
N ARG A 445 47.91 47.81 -16.41
CA ARG A 445 49.08 48.51 -15.91
C ARG A 445 49.26 49.85 -16.61
N LYS A 446 49.91 50.79 -15.94
CA LYS A 446 50.14 52.14 -16.46
C LYS A 446 50.90 52.13 -17.79
N GLU A 447 51.81 51.17 -17.97
CA GLU A 447 52.65 51.06 -19.17
C GLU A 447 51.83 50.78 -20.44
N VAL A 448 50.62 50.22 -20.28
CA VAL A 448 49.71 49.94 -21.40
C VAL A 448 49.24 51.24 -22.07
N PHE A 449 49.18 52.35 -21.32
CA PHE A 449 48.76 53.65 -21.84
C PHE A 449 49.90 54.42 -22.53
N ALA A 450 51.11 53.85 -22.59
CA ALA A 450 52.28 54.48 -23.20
C ALA A 450 52.44 54.11 -24.69
N GLY A 451 52.97 55.04 -25.49
CA GLY A 451 53.31 54.85 -26.91
C GLY A 451 52.47 55.71 -27.86
N PRO A 452 52.96 56.03 -29.08
CA PRO A 452 52.20 56.80 -30.07
C PRO A 452 51.34 55.88 -30.98
N PRO A 453 50.05 56.17 -31.20
CA PRO A 453 49.24 57.18 -30.53
C PRO A 453 48.86 56.75 -29.11
N GLN A 454 48.89 57.70 -28.17
CA GLN A 454 48.65 57.44 -26.75
C GLN A 454 47.23 56.91 -26.53
N ILE A 455 47.09 55.85 -25.74
CA ILE A 455 45.78 55.35 -25.31
C ILE A 455 45.27 56.26 -24.19
N VAL A 456 44.03 56.72 -24.30
CA VAL A 456 43.38 57.59 -23.30
C VAL A 456 42.37 56.82 -22.47
N GLU A 457 41.69 55.82 -23.06
CA GLU A 457 40.69 54.98 -22.40
C GLU A 457 40.78 53.54 -22.88
N ILE A 458 40.64 52.59 -21.96
CA ILE A 458 40.36 51.18 -22.24
C ILE A 458 39.02 50.83 -21.59
N ALA A 459 38.01 50.52 -22.39
CA ALA A 459 36.72 50.07 -21.89
C ALA A 459 36.54 48.56 -22.11
N VAL A 460 36.14 47.85 -21.06
CA VAL A 460 35.76 46.43 -21.08
C VAL A 460 34.24 46.38 -20.95
N ILE A 461 33.58 45.98 -22.03
CA ILE A 461 32.13 46.03 -22.19
C ILE A 461 31.58 44.59 -22.17
N PHE A 462 30.89 44.25 -21.09
CA PHE A 462 30.05 43.04 -20.98
C PHE A 462 28.61 43.38 -21.39
N GLN A 463 27.75 42.37 -21.49
CA GLN A 463 26.38 42.51 -22.03
C GLN A 463 25.55 43.62 -21.34
N ASP A 464 25.68 43.78 -20.03
CA ASP A 464 24.90 44.73 -19.22
C ASP A 464 25.77 45.74 -18.45
N ARG A 465 27.11 45.63 -18.53
CA ARG A 465 28.05 46.45 -17.73
C ARG A 465 29.29 46.85 -18.51
N THR A 466 29.81 48.04 -18.22
CA THR A 466 31.06 48.54 -18.78
C THR A 466 31.99 48.99 -17.67
N VAL A 467 33.28 48.66 -17.79
CA VAL A 467 34.35 49.16 -16.92
C VAL A 467 35.38 49.86 -17.78
N THR A 468 35.65 51.13 -17.47
CA THR A 468 36.69 51.91 -18.13
C THR A 468 37.96 51.96 -17.27
N PHE A 469 39.11 52.05 -17.91
CA PHE A 469 40.41 52.41 -17.32
C PHE A 469 40.93 53.64 -18.07
N GLU A 470 41.38 54.65 -17.33
CA GLU A 470 41.83 55.95 -17.85
C GLU A 470 43.32 56.13 -17.53
N ALA A 471 44.05 56.83 -18.42
CA ALA A 471 45.50 56.92 -18.34
C ALA A 471 46.03 57.58 -17.05
N ASP A 472 45.24 58.45 -16.42
CA ASP A 472 45.56 59.21 -15.21
C ASP A 472 44.88 58.68 -13.94
N GLU A 473 44.22 57.53 -14.00
CA GLU A 473 43.51 56.99 -12.84
C GLU A 473 44.45 56.51 -11.72
N PRO A 474 44.03 56.60 -10.45
CA PRO A 474 44.90 56.27 -9.31
C PRO A 474 45.11 54.76 -9.10
N ARG A 475 44.26 53.90 -9.68
CA ARG A 475 44.32 52.44 -9.52
C ARG A 475 43.90 51.74 -10.81
N PHE A 476 44.77 50.88 -11.33
CA PHE A 476 44.52 50.03 -12.50
C PHE A 476 43.93 48.66 -12.13
N GLU A 477 43.07 48.63 -11.11
CA GLU A 477 42.39 47.44 -10.63
C GLU A 477 40.94 47.80 -10.28
N LYS A 478 39.99 47.11 -10.91
CA LYS A 478 38.54 47.32 -10.72
C LYS A 478 37.84 45.98 -10.59
N LYS A 479 36.87 45.90 -9.69
CA LYS A 479 36.00 44.73 -9.53
C LYS A 479 34.68 44.98 -10.25
N ILE A 480 34.15 43.94 -10.88
CA ILE A 480 32.85 43.98 -11.53
C ILE A 480 32.10 42.68 -11.25
N SER A 481 30.80 42.79 -10.99
CA SER A 481 29.91 41.63 -10.89
C SER A 481 29.17 41.45 -12.23
N ILE A 482 29.35 40.29 -12.86
CA ILE A 482 28.71 39.92 -14.13
C ILE A 482 27.65 38.86 -13.86
N ALA A 483 26.40 39.16 -14.22
CA ALA A 483 25.29 38.23 -14.09
C ALA A 483 25.13 37.38 -15.36
N GLN A 484 25.05 36.06 -15.21
CA GLN A 484 24.70 35.11 -16.27
C GLN A 484 23.33 34.50 -16.00
N SER A 485 22.64 34.12 -17.07
CA SER A 485 21.32 33.50 -16.99
C SER A 485 21.47 32.01 -16.70
N LEU A 486 21.02 31.55 -15.53
CA LEU A 486 21.05 30.10 -15.19
C LEU A 486 20.25 29.29 -16.20
N ARG A 487 19.15 29.85 -16.69
CA ARG A 487 18.33 29.30 -17.77
C ARG A 487 19.15 29.08 -19.05
N ASP A 488 19.88 30.09 -19.50
CA ASP A 488 20.63 29.99 -20.76
C ASP A 488 21.87 29.09 -20.62
N ILE A 489 22.42 28.96 -19.41
CA ILE A 489 23.44 27.95 -19.09
C ILE A 489 22.86 26.54 -19.18
N VAL A 490 21.67 26.28 -18.61
CA VAL A 490 20.97 24.98 -18.70
C VAL A 490 20.69 24.61 -20.16
N LEU A 491 20.20 25.56 -20.95
CA LEU A 491 19.89 25.36 -22.38
C LEU A 491 21.14 25.33 -23.29
N GLY A 492 22.36 25.44 -22.74
CA GLY A 492 23.61 25.45 -23.50
C GLY A 492 23.78 26.66 -24.43
N ARG A 493 23.01 27.74 -24.21
CA ARG A 493 23.10 28.99 -24.97
C ARG A 493 24.18 29.92 -24.42
N GLN A 494 24.57 29.72 -23.16
CA GLN A 494 25.64 30.45 -22.50
C GLN A 494 26.62 29.47 -21.83
N PRO A 495 27.94 29.62 -22.01
CA PRO A 495 28.93 28.83 -21.28
C PRO A 495 28.95 29.20 -19.79
N SER A 496 29.10 28.20 -18.92
CA SER A 496 29.09 28.36 -17.46
C SER A 496 30.38 28.95 -16.88
N ASP A 497 31.47 28.92 -17.65
CA ASP A 497 32.83 29.23 -17.21
C ASP A 497 33.48 30.38 -18.00
N SER A 498 32.71 31.07 -18.85
CA SER A 498 33.29 32.08 -19.74
C SER A 498 32.35 33.25 -20.00
N TYR A 499 32.92 34.45 -20.02
CA TYR A 499 32.21 35.73 -20.11
C TYR A 499 32.65 36.46 -21.38
N PRO A 500 31.83 36.49 -22.43
CA PRO A 500 32.14 37.28 -23.62
C PRO A 500 32.14 38.78 -23.28
N TYR A 501 33.13 39.50 -23.79
CA TYR A 501 33.24 40.95 -23.63
C TYR A 501 33.84 41.60 -24.87
N ILE A 502 33.57 42.89 -25.06
CA ILE A 502 34.20 43.73 -26.08
C ILE A 502 35.23 44.60 -25.39
N LEU A 503 36.47 44.53 -25.88
CA LEU A 503 37.53 45.46 -25.49
C LEU A 503 37.52 46.63 -26.45
N ARG A 504 37.26 47.84 -25.96
CA ARG A 504 37.33 49.09 -26.71
C ARG A 504 38.55 49.90 -26.25
N VAL A 505 39.34 50.36 -27.21
CA VAL A 505 40.57 51.10 -26.98
C VAL A 505 40.46 52.44 -27.69
N THR A 506 40.42 53.52 -26.93
CA THR A 506 40.34 54.88 -27.45
C THR A 506 41.70 55.56 -27.34
N ARG A 507 42.16 56.16 -28.45
CA ARG A 507 43.45 56.86 -28.52
C ARG A 507 43.29 58.36 -28.61
N ALA A 508 44.35 59.09 -28.30
CA ALA A 508 44.40 60.55 -28.29
C ALA A 508 44.14 61.19 -29.68
N ASP A 509 44.34 60.43 -30.76
CA ASP A 509 44.01 60.85 -32.13
C ASP A 509 42.52 60.71 -32.49
N GLY A 510 41.69 60.27 -31.53
CA GLY A 510 40.26 60.05 -31.70
C GLY A 510 39.90 58.69 -32.29
N SER A 511 40.88 57.85 -32.64
CA SER A 511 40.61 56.49 -33.10
C SER A 511 40.09 55.60 -31.96
N SER A 512 39.04 54.82 -32.25
CA SER A 512 38.50 53.83 -31.32
C SER A 512 38.46 52.46 -32.01
N LEU A 513 39.21 51.51 -31.45
CA LEU A 513 39.28 50.14 -31.97
C LEU A 513 38.65 49.18 -30.98
N CYS A 514 37.94 48.19 -31.50
CA CYS A 514 37.24 47.18 -30.74
C CYS A 514 37.75 45.78 -31.08
N CYS A 515 37.70 44.87 -30.11
CA CYS A 515 37.83 43.44 -30.38
C CYS A 515 37.02 42.60 -29.40
N ALA A 516 36.36 41.55 -29.90
CA ALA A 516 35.61 40.61 -29.09
C ALA A 516 36.55 39.59 -28.42
N ARG A 517 36.32 39.32 -27.14
CA ARG A 517 37.14 38.45 -26.30
C ARG A 517 36.26 37.68 -25.32
N THR A 518 36.87 36.75 -24.60
CA THR A 518 36.21 35.96 -23.56
C THR A 518 37.09 35.93 -22.32
N ALA A 519 36.52 36.24 -21.16
CA ALA A 519 37.18 36.11 -19.87
C ALA A 519 36.81 34.76 -19.24
N PRO A 520 37.77 34.01 -18.67
CA PRO A 520 37.46 32.79 -17.93
C PRO A 520 36.89 33.11 -16.54
N SER A 521 36.08 32.22 -15.97
CA SER A 521 35.61 32.29 -14.58
C SER A 521 36.71 31.98 -13.56
N VAL A 522 37.71 31.19 -13.96
CA VAL A 522 38.83 30.77 -13.10
C VAL A 522 40.17 30.96 -13.83
N PRO A 523 41.14 31.72 -13.26
CA PRO A 523 40.98 32.57 -12.09
C PRO A 523 40.03 33.75 -12.38
N PRO A 524 39.33 34.31 -11.37
CA PRO A 524 38.40 35.43 -11.54
C PRO A 524 39.14 36.76 -11.72
N THR A 525 40.25 36.77 -12.46
CA THR A 525 41.07 37.95 -12.73
C THR A 525 41.38 38.04 -14.21
N LEU A 526 40.90 39.10 -14.84
CA LEU A 526 41.18 39.42 -16.24
C LEU A 526 42.29 40.48 -16.29
N TRP A 527 43.46 40.07 -16.79
CA TRP A 527 44.55 41.00 -17.09
C TRP A 527 44.40 41.55 -18.51
N LEU A 528 44.40 42.88 -18.64
CA LEU A 528 44.44 43.61 -19.91
C LEU A 528 45.91 43.94 -20.22
N LEU A 529 46.53 43.13 -21.06
CA LEU A 529 47.94 43.28 -21.43
C LEU A 529 48.09 44.10 -22.72
N ALA A 530 49.22 44.78 -22.87
CA ALA A 530 49.53 45.57 -24.07
C ALA A 530 49.42 44.76 -25.38
N THR A 531 49.76 43.47 -25.34
CA THR A 531 49.64 42.55 -26.49
C THR A 531 48.18 42.34 -26.91
N GLN A 532 47.28 42.13 -25.95
CA GLN A 532 45.85 41.92 -26.22
C GLN A 532 45.19 43.18 -26.81
N ILE A 533 45.66 44.35 -26.37
CA ILE A 533 45.21 45.67 -26.84
C ILE A 533 45.71 45.97 -28.24
N ALA A 534 46.97 45.62 -28.54
CA ALA A 534 47.54 45.77 -29.88
C ALA A 534 46.85 44.88 -30.94
N GLU A 535 46.21 43.79 -30.51
CA GLU A 535 45.42 42.92 -31.37
C GLU A 535 44.04 43.50 -31.73
N CYS A 536 43.52 44.50 -31.02
CA CYS A 536 42.30 45.19 -31.44
C CYS A 536 42.59 46.06 -32.68
N LYS A 537 42.05 45.66 -33.83
CA LYS A 537 42.31 46.30 -35.13
C LYS A 537 41.05 46.81 -35.82
N ASP A 538 39.89 46.35 -35.39
CA ASP A 538 38.63 46.69 -36.03
C ASP A 538 38.09 48.01 -35.48
N PRO A 539 37.58 48.93 -36.32
CA PRO A 539 36.86 50.09 -35.82
C PRO A 539 35.64 49.63 -35.03
N CYS A 540 35.38 50.29 -33.89
CA CYS A 540 34.16 50.02 -33.13
C CYS A 540 32.92 50.33 -33.97
N ALA A 541 32.04 49.32 -34.12
CA ALA A 541 30.77 49.44 -34.83
C ALA A 541 29.72 50.19 -34.02
#